data_AF-A0A5B6Z7P7-F1
#
_entry.id   AF-A0A5B6Z7P7-F1
#
_cell.length_a   1.000
_cell.length_b   1.000
_cell.length_c   1.000
_cell.angle_alpha   90.00
_cell.angle_beta   90.00
_cell.angle_gamma   90.00
#
_symmetry.space_group_name_H-M   'P 1'
#
loop_
_entity.id
_entity.type
_entity.pdbx_description
1 polymer ?
#
loop_
_entity_poly.entity_id
_entity_poly.type
_entity_poly.pdbx_seq_one_letter_code
_entity_poly.pdbx_strand_id
1 'polypeptide(L)'
;METRFRSGFWALVVLVVFLSLSGYSVSAQSRRPKNVQVAVRAKWSGTPLLLEAGELLSKEWKNLFWEFIEVWLHTENEDSDSHTAKDCLKKIVKYGQSLLSEPLASVFEFSLTLRSASPRLVLYRQLAEESLSSFPLTEDVNSNSVNGGISDLNENMESKKVEQLLVGMNLRSPGGKCCWVDTGGALFFDVAELVAWLRSPNELAGDSFQQPEFYEFDHIHVDSSIRSPVAILYGALGTECFREFHVTLVEAAKEGKVMYVVRPVLPSGCESKSGHCGAVGTRDPLNLGGYGVELALKNMEYKAMDDSAIKKGVTLEDPHTEDLSQEVRGFIFSRILERKPELASEIMAFRDYLLSSP
;
A
#
# COMPACT_ATOMS: atom_id res chain seq x y z
N MET A 1 74.24 42.31 11.56
CA MET A 1 73.50 41.96 10.34
C MET A 1 73.08 40.48 10.28
N GLU A 2 73.52 39.62 11.21
CA GLU A 2 73.34 38.16 11.14
C GLU A 2 72.03 37.59 11.73
N THR A 3 71.30 38.35 12.55
CA THR A 3 70.07 37.86 13.21
C THR A 3 68.83 37.89 12.31
N ARG A 4 68.80 38.78 11.29
CA ARG A 4 67.68 38.85 10.33
C ARG A 4 67.70 37.72 9.29
N PHE A 5 68.89 37.20 8.95
CA PHE A 5 69.04 36.15 7.93
C PHE A 5 68.55 34.78 8.43
N ARG A 6 68.78 34.46 9.71
CA ARG A 6 68.30 33.22 10.36
C ARG A 6 66.78 33.18 10.49
N SER A 7 66.14 34.33 10.75
CA SER A 7 64.68 34.43 10.86
C SER A 7 63.99 34.28 9.50
N GLY A 8 64.57 34.82 8.42
CA GLY A 8 64.03 34.66 7.07
C GLY A 8 64.18 33.24 6.53
N PHE A 9 65.30 32.57 6.83
CA PHE A 9 65.50 31.17 6.47
C PHE A 9 64.52 30.23 7.18
N TRP A 10 64.26 30.46 8.47
CA TRP A 10 63.28 29.66 9.21
C TRP A 10 61.85 29.88 8.71
N ALA A 11 61.49 31.12 8.37
CA ALA A 11 60.19 31.42 7.75
C ALA A 11 60.03 30.74 6.37
N LEU A 12 61.08 30.71 5.55
CA LEU A 12 61.09 30.00 4.27
C LEU A 12 60.95 28.49 4.44
N VAL A 13 61.65 27.90 5.42
CA VAL A 13 61.51 26.46 5.73
C VAL A 13 60.10 26.14 6.21
N VAL A 14 59.51 26.97 7.09
CA VAL A 14 58.12 26.79 7.53
C VAL A 14 57.15 26.92 6.36
N LEU A 15 57.38 27.86 5.45
CA LEU A 15 56.52 28.07 4.28
C LEU A 15 56.62 26.92 3.26
N VAL A 16 57.83 26.37 3.06
CA VAL A 16 58.04 25.18 2.22
C VAL A 16 57.45 23.92 2.86
N VAL A 17 57.51 23.79 4.19
CA VAL A 17 56.85 22.71 4.93
C VAL A 17 55.32 22.84 4.83
N PHE A 18 54.77 24.05 4.95
CA PHE A 18 53.33 24.29 4.76
C PHE A 18 52.87 24.01 3.32
N LEU A 19 53.67 24.39 2.32
CA LEU A 19 53.37 24.13 0.91
C LEU A 19 53.48 22.63 0.57
N SER A 20 54.47 21.92 1.12
CA SER A 20 54.62 20.47 0.93
C SER A 20 53.58 19.64 1.68
N LEU A 21 53.09 20.10 2.84
CA LEU A 21 51.95 19.46 3.53
C LEU A 21 50.61 19.73 2.82
N SER A 22 50.47 20.84 2.09
CA SER A 22 49.24 21.17 1.36
C SER A 22 49.04 20.37 0.05
N GLY A 23 50.04 19.62 -0.39
CA GLY A 23 50.06 18.93 -1.69
C GLY A 23 49.47 17.52 -1.73
N TYR A 24 49.04 16.94 -0.60
CA TYR A 24 48.52 15.56 -0.55
C TYR A 24 47.10 15.48 0.01
N SER A 25 46.18 16.30 -0.50
CA SER A 25 44.77 15.96 -0.42
C SER A 25 44.43 14.96 -1.54
N VAL A 26 44.81 13.69 -1.33
CA VAL A 26 44.21 12.59 -2.09
C VAL A 26 42.75 12.55 -1.67
N SER A 27 41.88 13.12 -2.49
CA SER A 27 40.44 12.91 -2.39
C SER A 27 40.18 11.43 -2.68
N ALA A 28 40.10 10.63 -1.62
CA ALA A 28 39.62 9.27 -1.70
C ALA A 28 38.13 9.34 -2.10
N GLN A 29 37.87 9.27 -3.40
CA GLN A 29 36.52 9.16 -3.92
C GLN A 29 35.96 7.80 -3.46
N SER A 30 35.21 7.81 -2.36
CA SER A 30 34.52 6.62 -1.88
C SER A 30 33.63 6.12 -3.01
N ARG A 31 33.95 4.97 -3.60
CA ARG A 31 33.10 4.33 -4.60
C ARG A 31 31.72 4.15 -3.96
N ARG A 32 30.70 4.87 -4.46
CA ARG A 32 29.32 4.67 -3.99
C ARG A 32 28.96 3.21 -4.24
N PRO A 33 28.42 2.49 -3.25
CA PRO A 33 27.99 1.12 -3.47
C PRO A 33 26.93 1.10 -4.56
N LYS A 34 27.07 0.18 -5.53
CA LYS A 34 26.03 -0.06 -6.53
C LYS A 34 24.93 -0.88 -5.84
N ASN A 35 23.84 -0.22 -5.46
CA ASN A 35 22.69 -0.85 -4.82
C ASN A 35 21.54 -1.03 -5.83
N VAL A 36 20.84 -2.15 -5.71
CA VAL A 36 19.57 -2.40 -6.40
C VAL A 36 18.46 -2.21 -5.35
N GLN A 37 17.51 -1.34 -5.61
CA GLN A 37 16.35 -1.10 -4.74
C GLN A 37 15.09 -1.53 -5.47
N VAL A 38 14.26 -2.35 -4.81
CA VAL A 38 13.00 -2.85 -5.35
C VAL A 38 11.89 -2.57 -4.35
N ALA A 39 10.85 -1.88 -4.80
CA ALA A 39 9.68 -1.53 -4.01
C ALA A 39 8.41 -2.01 -4.72
N VAL A 40 7.53 -2.72 -4.01
CA VAL A 40 6.18 -3.04 -4.51
C VAL A 40 5.22 -1.95 -4.05
N ARG A 41 4.49 -1.35 -5.00
CA ARG A 41 3.52 -0.30 -4.72
C ARG A 41 2.09 -0.78 -4.97
N ALA A 42 1.19 -0.38 -4.10
CA ALA A 42 -0.24 -0.57 -4.28
C ALA A 42 -0.76 0.23 -5.49
N LYS A 43 -1.86 -0.24 -6.09
CA LYS A 43 -2.56 0.49 -7.17
C LYS A 43 -3.44 1.62 -6.65
N TRP A 44 -3.71 1.65 -5.34
CA TRP A 44 -4.54 2.65 -4.69
C TRP A 44 -3.71 3.69 -3.92
N SER A 45 -4.33 4.85 -3.71
CA SER A 45 -3.79 5.96 -2.94
C SER A 45 -3.61 5.61 -1.45
N GLY A 46 -2.65 6.32 -0.82
CA GLY A 46 -2.38 6.25 0.61
C GLY A 46 -3.63 6.23 1.48
N THR A 47 -3.67 5.38 2.49
CA THR A 47 -4.76 5.29 3.48
C THR A 47 -4.32 5.87 4.84
N PRO A 48 -5.21 6.50 5.61
CA PRO A 48 -4.85 7.02 6.94
C PRO A 48 -4.41 5.90 7.90
N LEU A 49 -3.26 6.07 8.56
CA LEU A 49 -2.81 5.13 9.60
C LEU A 49 -3.78 5.06 10.78
N LEU A 50 -4.41 6.18 11.13
CA LEU A 50 -5.37 6.24 12.22
C LEU A 50 -6.60 5.37 11.94
N LEU A 51 -7.13 5.41 10.71
CA LEU A 51 -8.26 4.58 10.33
C LEU A 51 -7.85 3.11 10.19
N GLU A 52 -6.65 2.83 9.68
CA GLU A 52 -6.13 1.45 9.62
C GLU A 52 -5.99 0.83 11.00
N ALA A 53 -5.57 1.60 12.00
CA ALA A 53 -5.49 1.14 13.38
C ALA A 53 -6.86 0.70 13.92
N GLY A 54 -7.90 1.51 13.72
CA GLY A 54 -9.28 1.13 14.08
C GLY A 54 -9.73 -0.15 13.38
N GLU A 55 -9.42 -0.29 12.09
CA GLU A 55 -9.74 -1.51 11.32
C GLU A 55 -8.94 -2.75 11.72
N LEU A 56 -7.73 -2.58 12.25
CA LEU A 56 -6.96 -3.70 12.80
C LEU A 56 -7.54 -4.17 14.13
N LEU A 57 -7.98 -3.25 14.98
CA LEU A 57 -8.61 -3.57 16.26
C LEU A 57 -9.96 -4.27 16.06
N SER A 58 -10.75 -3.83 15.09
CA SER A 58 -12.05 -4.42 14.77
C SER A 58 -11.97 -5.87 14.28
N LYS A 59 -10.83 -6.28 13.69
CA LYS A 59 -10.57 -7.67 13.28
C LYS A 59 -10.47 -8.63 14.46
N GLU A 60 -9.95 -8.15 15.59
CA GLU A 60 -9.91 -8.94 16.81
C GLU A 60 -11.35 -9.01 17.36
N TRP A 61 -11.87 -7.89 17.84
CA TRP A 61 -13.21 -7.81 18.43
C TRP A 61 -13.91 -6.53 17.94
N LYS A 62 -15.17 -6.65 17.48
CA LYS A 62 -15.92 -5.51 16.92
C LYS A 62 -16.06 -4.31 17.87
N ASN A 63 -16.12 -4.55 19.18
CA ASN A 63 -16.25 -3.50 20.20
C ASN A 63 -14.98 -2.63 20.33
N LEU A 64 -13.80 -3.19 20.06
CA LEU A 64 -12.53 -2.45 20.19
C LEU A 64 -12.43 -1.28 19.20
N PHE A 65 -13.16 -1.35 18.09
CA PHE A 65 -13.29 -0.22 17.17
C PHE A 65 -13.88 1.02 17.85
N TRP A 66 -14.98 0.83 18.58
CA TRP A 66 -15.68 1.90 19.28
C TRP A 66 -14.89 2.39 20.49
N GLU A 67 -14.33 1.46 21.29
CA GLU A 67 -13.46 1.83 22.42
C GLU A 67 -12.25 2.68 21.95
N PHE A 68 -11.67 2.33 20.80
CA PHE A 68 -10.58 3.12 20.22
C PHE A 68 -11.02 4.52 19.78
N ILE A 69 -12.20 4.66 19.17
CA ILE A 69 -12.77 5.97 18.82
C ILE A 69 -12.95 6.82 20.07
N GLU A 70 -13.56 6.29 21.12
CA GLU A 70 -13.82 7.04 22.36
C GLU A 70 -12.50 7.49 23.03
N VAL A 71 -11.52 6.59 23.17
CA VAL A 71 -10.20 6.91 23.72
C VAL A 71 -9.51 8.00 22.89
N TRP A 72 -9.59 7.92 21.57
CA TRP A 72 -9.01 8.93 20.68
C TRP A 72 -9.70 10.30 20.84
N LEU A 73 -11.04 10.32 20.83
CA LEU A 73 -11.83 11.54 20.91
C LEU A 73 -11.66 12.27 22.24
N HIS A 74 -11.51 11.54 23.36
CA HIS A 74 -11.27 12.12 24.67
C HIS A 74 -9.87 12.72 24.81
N THR A 75 -8.85 12.13 24.18
CA THR A 75 -7.44 12.52 24.37
C THR A 75 -6.94 13.55 23.35
N GLU A 76 -7.71 13.84 22.30
CA GLU A 76 -7.35 14.87 21.31
C GLU A 76 -7.18 16.27 21.94
N ASN A 77 -7.78 16.51 23.10
CA ASN A 77 -7.72 17.80 23.80
C ASN A 77 -6.51 17.98 24.75
N GLU A 78 -5.75 16.92 25.06
CA GLU A 78 -4.75 16.94 26.16
C GLU A 78 -3.28 17.04 25.71
N ASP A 79 -2.95 16.68 24.46
CA ASP A 79 -1.55 16.65 24.02
C ASP A 79 -1.18 17.87 23.17
N SER A 80 -0.19 18.64 23.63
CA SER A 80 0.52 19.65 22.84
C SER A 80 1.07 19.04 21.54
N ASP A 81 0.74 19.68 20.42
CA ASP A 81 0.96 19.22 19.04
C ASP A 81 2.32 18.56 18.76
N SER A 82 2.32 17.23 18.66
CA SER A 82 3.48 16.50 18.14
C SER A 82 3.47 16.55 16.60
N HIS A 83 4.23 17.46 15.99
CA HIS A 83 4.16 17.75 14.55
C HIS A 83 4.76 16.68 13.60
N THR A 84 5.25 15.54 14.09
CA THR A 84 5.90 14.53 13.22
C THR A 84 5.00 13.32 12.96
N ALA A 85 5.04 12.78 11.74
CA ALA A 85 4.37 11.52 11.40
C ALA A 85 4.76 10.34 12.33
N LYS A 86 6.01 10.32 12.81
CA LYS A 86 6.51 9.33 13.77
C LYS A 86 5.82 9.43 15.13
N ASP A 87 5.53 10.64 15.58
CA ASP A 87 4.90 10.85 16.89
C ASP A 87 3.43 10.48 16.82
N CYS A 88 2.76 10.78 15.70
CA CYS A 88 1.43 10.26 15.41
C CYS A 88 1.37 8.73 15.41
N LEU A 89 2.32 8.07 14.75
CA LEU A 89 2.39 6.60 14.77
C LEU A 89 2.54 6.09 16.20
N LYS A 90 3.45 6.67 17.01
CA LYS A 90 3.60 6.28 18.42
C LYS A 90 2.32 6.51 19.23
N LYS A 91 1.61 7.60 19.00
CA LYS A 91 0.34 7.92 19.66
C LYS A 91 -0.74 6.90 19.31
N ILE A 92 -0.90 6.60 18.01
CA ILE A 92 -1.82 5.56 17.51
C ILE A 92 -1.49 4.19 18.11
N VAL A 93 -0.22 3.79 18.07
CA VAL A 93 0.24 2.51 18.62
C VAL A 93 0.01 2.45 20.13
N LYS A 94 0.31 3.51 20.88
CA LYS A 94 0.09 3.58 22.33
C LYS A 94 -1.38 3.32 22.69
N TYR A 95 -2.31 3.99 22.03
CA TYR A 95 -3.74 3.79 22.31
C TYR A 95 -4.25 2.43 21.83
N GLY A 96 -3.83 1.98 20.63
CA GLY A 96 -4.21 0.66 20.15
C GLY A 96 -3.70 -0.47 21.06
N GLN A 97 -2.47 -0.37 21.55
CA GLN A 97 -1.89 -1.33 22.49
C GLN A 97 -2.59 -1.33 23.85
N SER A 98 -3.08 -0.19 24.32
CA SER A 98 -3.81 -0.11 25.60
C SER A 98 -5.12 -0.88 25.61
N LEU A 99 -5.67 -1.19 24.44
CA LEU A 99 -6.91 -1.94 24.25
C LEU A 99 -6.68 -3.42 23.96
N LEU A 100 -5.43 -3.84 23.73
CA LEU A 100 -5.07 -5.20 23.33
C LEU A 100 -4.40 -5.97 24.47
N SER A 101 -4.46 -7.30 24.38
CA SER A 101 -3.66 -8.18 25.24
C SER A 101 -2.17 -8.09 24.88
N GLU A 102 -1.27 -8.37 25.82
CA GLU A 102 0.19 -8.25 25.60
C GLU A 102 0.72 -8.94 24.32
N PRO A 103 0.30 -10.18 23.98
CA PRO A 103 0.78 -10.82 22.76
C PRO A 103 0.36 -10.07 21.49
N LEU A 104 -0.89 -9.58 21.45
CA LEU A 104 -1.43 -8.84 20.30
C LEU A 104 -0.84 -7.43 20.22
N ALA A 105 -0.68 -6.76 21.35
CA ALA A 105 -0.05 -5.44 21.44
C ALA A 105 1.37 -5.44 20.85
N SER A 106 2.13 -6.53 21.04
CA SER A 106 3.48 -6.71 20.50
C SER A 106 3.53 -6.80 18.98
N VAL A 107 2.46 -7.29 18.33
CA VAL A 107 2.36 -7.46 16.87
C VAL A 107 1.58 -6.31 16.21
N PHE A 108 0.91 -5.47 17.00
CA PHE A 108 0.06 -4.39 16.49
C PHE A 108 0.83 -3.38 15.61
N GLU A 109 1.98 -2.88 16.09
CA GLU A 109 2.82 -1.95 15.33
C GLU A 109 3.32 -2.56 14.01
N PHE A 110 3.67 -3.85 14.05
CA PHE A 110 4.09 -4.60 12.87
C PHE A 110 2.94 -4.74 11.85
N SER A 111 1.75 -5.10 12.31
CA SER A 111 0.55 -5.22 11.46
C SER A 111 0.16 -3.89 10.81
N LEU A 112 0.30 -2.79 11.54
CA LEU A 112 0.07 -1.43 11.05
C LEU A 112 1.14 -1.01 10.03
N THR A 113 2.40 -1.39 10.25
CA THR A 113 3.51 -1.14 9.31
C THR A 113 3.36 -1.95 8.02
N LEU A 114 2.81 -3.18 8.10
CA LEU A 114 2.47 -3.99 6.93
C LEU A 114 1.28 -3.46 6.13
N ARG A 115 0.51 -2.51 6.69
CA ARG A 115 -0.67 -1.88 6.04
C ARG A 115 -1.76 -2.91 5.66
N SER A 116 -1.90 -3.97 6.46
CA SER A 116 -2.80 -5.09 6.16
C SER A 116 -4.30 -4.75 6.23
N ALA A 117 -4.66 -3.59 6.80
CA ALA A 117 -6.02 -3.06 6.80
C ALA A 117 -6.31 -2.09 5.64
N SER A 118 -5.30 -1.68 4.87
CA SER A 118 -5.46 -0.73 3.76
C SER A 118 -6.51 -1.15 2.72
N PRO A 119 -6.57 -2.42 2.24
CA PRO A 119 -7.59 -2.85 1.28
C PRO A 119 -9.03 -2.66 1.78
N ARG A 120 -9.24 -2.75 3.10
CA ARG A 120 -10.55 -2.58 3.72
C ARG A 120 -11.02 -1.13 3.70
N LEU A 121 -10.10 -0.18 3.90
CA LEU A 121 -10.41 1.24 3.72
C LEU A 121 -10.67 1.60 2.25
N VAL A 122 -10.02 0.92 1.31
CA VAL A 122 -10.32 1.07 -0.12
C VAL A 122 -11.74 0.61 -0.45
N LEU A 123 -12.20 -0.48 0.17
CA LEU A 123 -13.59 -0.92 0.07
C LEU A 123 -14.56 0.17 0.57
N TYR A 124 -14.32 0.76 1.75
CA TYR A 124 -15.18 1.84 2.24
C TYR A 124 -15.18 3.08 1.33
N ARG A 125 -14.06 3.39 0.65
CA ARG A 125 -14.03 4.46 -0.37
C ARG A 125 -14.95 4.15 -1.54
N GLN A 126 -15.00 2.89 -2.00
CA GLN A 126 -15.88 2.49 -3.09
C GLN A 126 -17.35 2.60 -2.69
N LEU A 127 -17.69 2.15 -1.48
CA LEU A 127 -19.05 2.30 -0.94
C LEU A 127 -19.44 3.78 -0.75
N ALA A 128 -18.49 4.62 -0.36
CA ALA A 128 -18.70 6.06 -0.24
C ALA A 128 -18.96 6.70 -1.62
N GLU A 129 -18.23 6.29 -2.66
CA GLU A 129 -18.48 6.74 -4.04
C GLU A 129 -19.88 6.29 -4.53
N GLU A 130 -20.25 5.04 -4.26
CA GLU A 130 -21.58 4.52 -4.59
C GLU A 130 -22.70 5.30 -3.90
N SER A 131 -22.53 5.58 -2.60
CA SER A 131 -23.45 6.42 -1.81
C SER A 131 -23.61 7.81 -2.42
N LEU A 132 -22.51 8.50 -2.76
CA LEU A 132 -22.57 9.83 -3.38
C LEU A 132 -23.19 9.79 -4.79
N SER A 133 -22.85 8.78 -5.59
CA SER A 133 -23.37 8.62 -6.96
C SER A 133 -24.88 8.31 -6.99
N SER A 134 -25.42 7.75 -5.92
CA SER A 134 -26.86 7.46 -5.79
C SER A 134 -27.70 8.73 -5.65
N PHE A 135 -27.08 9.86 -5.28
CA PHE A 135 -27.74 11.15 -5.10
C PHE A 135 -27.03 12.25 -5.90
N PRO A 136 -27.22 12.32 -7.23
CA PRO A 136 -26.55 13.33 -8.04
C PRO A 136 -26.97 14.74 -7.60
N LEU A 137 -26.04 15.45 -6.95
CA LEU A 137 -26.20 16.86 -6.62
C LEU A 137 -26.14 17.68 -7.91
N THR A 138 -27.08 18.61 -8.09
CA THR A 138 -27.18 19.46 -9.29
C THR A 138 -26.14 20.59 -9.32
N GLU A 139 -24.89 20.33 -8.92
CA GLU A 139 -23.83 21.32 -8.93
C GLU A 139 -22.50 20.68 -9.32
N ASP A 140 -22.23 20.61 -10.63
CA ASP A 140 -20.87 20.61 -11.21
C ASP A 140 -20.93 20.99 -12.70
N VAL A 141 -21.52 22.15 -13.00
CA VAL A 141 -21.20 22.89 -14.25
C VAL A 141 -20.15 23.94 -13.91
N ASN A 142 -18.89 23.51 -13.88
CA ASN A 142 -17.69 24.25 -14.30
C ASN A 142 -16.45 23.74 -13.57
N SER A 143 -15.86 22.66 -14.10
CA SER A 143 -14.40 22.57 -14.14
C SER A 143 -13.95 22.86 -15.57
N ASN A 144 -13.49 24.08 -15.77
CA ASN A 144 -12.89 24.56 -17.01
C ASN A 144 -11.68 23.69 -17.37
N SER A 145 -11.82 22.86 -18.40
CA SER A 145 -10.69 22.49 -19.26
C SER A 145 -10.88 23.18 -20.59
N VAL A 146 -10.19 24.31 -20.75
CA VAL A 146 -9.96 24.95 -22.03
C VAL A 146 -9.14 23.98 -22.90
N ASN A 147 -9.77 23.42 -23.93
CA ASN A 147 -9.18 23.37 -25.27
C ASN A 147 -10.28 23.17 -26.30
N GLY A 148 -10.36 24.11 -27.25
CA GLY A 148 -11.41 24.18 -28.25
C GLY A 148 -11.28 23.13 -29.35
N GLY A 149 -12.44 22.82 -29.94
CA GLY A 149 -12.58 22.02 -31.15
C GLY A 149 -14.04 21.61 -31.35
N ILE A 150 -14.80 22.46 -32.04
CA ILE A 150 -16.16 22.17 -32.53
C ILE A 150 -16.05 21.15 -33.67
N SER A 151 -16.78 20.04 -33.58
CA SER A 151 -17.50 19.45 -34.71
C SER A 151 -18.46 18.34 -34.25
N ASP A 152 -19.74 18.68 -34.31
CA ASP A 152 -20.88 17.91 -34.80
C ASP A 152 -21.37 16.62 -34.14
N LEU A 153 -22.68 16.69 -33.88
CA LEU A 153 -23.62 15.67 -33.45
C LEU A 153 -23.49 14.37 -34.25
N ASN A 154 -23.47 13.24 -33.53
CA ASN A 154 -24.25 12.08 -33.92
C ASN A 154 -24.66 11.30 -32.67
N GLU A 155 -25.96 11.15 -32.53
CA GLU A 155 -26.61 10.25 -31.59
C GLU A 155 -26.15 8.82 -31.88
N ASN A 156 -25.51 8.19 -30.90
CA ASN A 156 -25.48 6.74 -30.78
C ASN A 156 -25.78 6.41 -29.32
N MET A 157 -27.07 6.16 -29.07
CA MET A 157 -27.57 5.41 -27.93
C MET A 157 -27.00 3.99 -28.03
N GLU A 158 -25.87 3.75 -27.37
CA GLU A 158 -25.52 2.45 -26.85
C GLU A 158 -24.61 2.68 -25.65
N SER A 159 -25.16 2.37 -24.47
CA SER A 159 -24.49 2.18 -23.19
C SER A 159 -22.95 2.23 -23.25
N LYS A 160 -22.37 3.36 -22.85
CA LYS A 160 -21.02 3.39 -22.27
C LYS A 160 -21.06 2.63 -20.95
N LYS A 161 -21.10 1.30 -21.07
CA LYS A 161 -21.03 0.35 -19.99
C LYS A 161 -19.61 0.44 -19.41
N VAL A 162 -19.55 0.99 -18.19
CA VAL A 162 -18.46 0.87 -17.22
C VAL A 162 -17.23 1.71 -17.58
N GLU A 163 -17.25 2.97 -17.12
CA GLU A 163 -16.03 3.68 -16.73
C GLU A 163 -15.17 2.72 -15.89
N GLN A 164 -13.93 2.54 -16.33
CA GLN A 164 -12.93 1.72 -15.65
C GLN A 164 -12.93 2.08 -14.16
N LEU A 165 -13.33 1.11 -13.33
CA LEU A 165 -13.34 1.17 -11.87
C LEU A 165 -12.17 2.05 -11.38
N LEU A 166 -12.48 3.20 -10.79
CA LEU A 166 -11.55 4.18 -10.23
C LEU A 166 -10.84 3.65 -8.98
N VAL A 167 -10.50 2.35 -8.93
CA VAL A 167 -9.89 1.64 -7.79
C VAL A 167 -8.61 2.33 -7.26
N GLY A 168 -8.01 3.23 -8.06
CA GLY A 168 -6.80 3.97 -7.71
C GLY A 168 -7.00 5.34 -7.05
N MET A 169 -8.11 6.04 -7.33
CA MET A 169 -8.27 7.45 -6.95
C MET A 169 -9.08 7.57 -5.65
N ASN A 170 -8.66 8.48 -4.77
CA ASN A 170 -9.43 8.77 -3.57
C ASN A 170 -10.59 9.72 -3.93
N LEU A 171 -11.79 9.42 -3.43
CA LEU A 171 -13.01 10.15 -3.77
C LEU A 171 -12.92 11.63 -3.40
N ARG A 172 -13.68 12.48 -4.09
CA ARG A 172 -13.88 13.88 -3.71
C ARG A 172 -15.31 14.06 -3.23
N SER A 173 -15.47 14.57 -2.02
CA SER A 173 -16.80 14.85 -1.48
C SER A 173 -17.29 16.22 -1.97
N PRO A 174 -18.59 16.35 -2.31
CA PRO A 174 -19.18 17.60 -2.78
C PRO A 174 -19.01 18.77 -1.81
N GLY A 175 -18.87 19.99 -2.34
CA GLY A 175 -18.81 21.22 -1.53
C GLY A 175 -17.63 21.29 -0.56
N GLY A 176 -16.62 20.41 -0.70
CA GLY A 176 -15.50 20.31 0.23
C GLY A 176 -15.88 19.85 1.64
N LYS A 177 -17.07 19.26 1.82
CA LYS A 177 -17.47 18.61 3.07
C LYS A 177 -16.65 17.32 3.23
N CYS A 178 -16.41 16.88 4.46
CA CYS A 178 -15.53 15.73 4.74
C CYS A 178 -16.25 14.55 5.37
N CYS A 179 -17.44 14.80 5.91
CA CYS A 179 -18.29 13.81 6.54
C CYS A 179 -19.71 13.99 6.00
N TRP A 180 -20.43 12.89 5.86
CA TRP A 180 -21.86 12.90 5.56
C TRP A 180 -22.52 11.64 6.11
N VAL A 181 -23.84 11.71 6.27
CA VAL A 181 -24.65 10.58 6.73
C VAL A 181 -25.59 10.17 5.61
N ASP A 182 -25.54 8.89 5.26
CA ASP A 182 -26.45 8.26 4.31
C ASP A 182 -27.54 7.51 5.06
N THR A 183 -28.79 7.82 4.71
CA THR A 183 -30.00 7.20 5.26
C THR A 183 -30.75 6.34 4.25
N GLY A 184 -30.20 6.16 3.04
CA GLY A 184 -30.80 5.47 1.89
C GLY A 184 -31.82 6.30 1.12
N GLY A 185 -32.45 7.29 1.78
CA GLY A 185 -33.37 8.24 1.14
C GLY A 185 -32.79 9.65 0.95
N ALA A 186 -31.75 10.02 1.71
CA ALA A 186 -31.09 11.31 1.64
C ALA A 186 -29.67 11.25 2.21
N LEU A 187 -28.83 12.18 1.75
CA LEU A 187 -27.51 12.46 2.30
C LEU A 187 -27.55 13.74 3.13
N PHE A 188 -27.00 13.69 4.35
CA PHE A 188 -26.88 14.84 5.24
C PHE A 188 -25.42 15.22 5.42
N PHE A 189 -25.04 16.41 4.97
CA PHE A 189 -23.68 16.95 5.10
C PHE A 189 -23.51 17.88 6.31
N ASP A 190 -24.63 18.26 6.95
CA ASP A 190 -24.68 19.17 8.08
C ASP A 190 -25.46 18.54 9.26
N VAL A 191 -24.90 18.67 10.47
CA VAL A 191 -25.47 18.05 11.69
C VAL A 191 -26.85 18.59 12.02
N ALA A 192 -27.10 19.88 11.75
CA ALA A 192 -28.41 20.50 12.01
C ALA A 192 -29.54 19.85 11.19
N GLU A 193 -29.27 19.51 9.92
CA GLU A 193 -30.24 18.84 9.05
C GLU A 193 -30.47 17.40 9.48
N LEU A 194 -29.39 16.70 9.88
CA LEU A 194 -29.49 15.35 10.44
C LEU A 194 -30.35 15.33 11.71
N VAL A 195 -30.15 16.28 12.63
CA VAL A 195 -30.94 16.37 13.86
C VAL A 195 -32.42 16.62 13.56
N ALA A 196 -32.74 17.38 12.50
CA ALA A 196 -34.11 17.56 12.05
C ALA A 196 -34.71 16.22 11.56
N TRP A 197 -33.96 15.45 10.76
CA TRP A 197 -34.38 14.13 10.29
C TRP A 197 -34.58 13.13 11.44
N LEU A 198 -33.68 13.12 12.44
CA LEU A 198 -33.76 12.24 13.61
C LEU A 198 -35.03 12.45 14.46
N ARG A 199 -35.68 13.61 14.37
CA ARG A 199 -36.96 13.88 15.07
C ARG A 199 -38.15 13.22 14.39
N SER A 200 -38.11 13.04 13.07
CA SER A 200 -39.20 12.48 12.26
C SER A 200 -38.67 11.64 11.09
N PRO A 201 -38.08 10.46 11.35
CA PRO A 201 -37.41 9.66 10.31
C PRO A 201 -38.37 9.11 9.24
N ASN A 202 -39.65 8.95 9.60
CA ASN A 202 -40.67 8.28 8.79
C ASN A 202 -41.50 9.25 7.91
N GLU A 203 -41.43 10.57 8.12
CA GLU A 203 -42.25 11.53 7.35
C GLU A 203 -41.61 11.96 6.02
N LEU A 204 -40.28 11.82 5.88
CA LEU A 204 -39.55 12.07 4.63
C LEU A 204 -39.51 10.85 3.70
N ALA A 205 -40.16 9.75 4.10
CA ALA A 205 -40.20 8.50 3.34
C ALA A 205 -41.38 8.49 2.36
N GLY A 206 -41.15 8.97 1.13
CA GLY A 206 -41.99 8.56 0.00
C GLY A 206 -41.92 7.04 -0.21
N ASP A 207 -42.93 6.46 -0.87
CA ASP A 207 -43.19 5.01 -1.06
C ASP A 207 -42.03 4.15 -1.65
N SER A 208 -40.83 4.72 -1.89
CA SER A 208 -39.66 4.05 -2.46
C SER A 208 -38.47 3.97 -1.49
N PHE A 209 -38.72 3.81 -0.19
CA PHE A 209 -37.64 3.71 0.81
C PHE A 209 -36.90 2.36 0.70
N GLN A 210 -35.72 2.37 0.07
CA GLN A 210 -34.75 1.29 0.24
C GLN A 210 -33.79 1.72 1.34
N GLN A 211 -33.82 1.02 2.48
CA GLN A 211 -32.81 1.22 3.53
C GLN A 211 -31.43 0.97 2.93
N PRO A 212 -30.42 1.77 3.31
CA PRO A 212 -29.08 1.59 2.78
C PRO A 212 -28.56 0.20 3.19
N GLU A 213 -28.02 -0.53 2.24
CA GLU A 213 -27.51 -1.87 2.48
C GLU A 213 -26.31 -1.79 3.43
N PHE A 214 -26.32 -2.61 4.48
CA PHE A 214 -25.21 -2.78 5.40
C PHE A 214 -24.67 -4.21 5.31
N TYR A 215 -23.37 -4.35 5.53
CA TYR A 215 -22.64 -5.61 5.37
C TYR A 215 -22.15 -6.14 6.72
N GLU A 216 -21.80 -7.43 6.79
CA GLU A 216 -21.29 -8.06 8.01
C GLU A 216 -20.04 -7.34 8.57
N PHE A 217 -19.28 -6.73 7.66
CA PHE A 217 -18.08 -5.99 7.97
C PHE A 217 -18.33 -4.54 8.42
N ASP A 218 -19.56 -4.03 8.38
CA ASP A 218 -19.82 -2.67 8.83
C ASP A 218 -19.75 -2.57 10.37
N HIS A 219 -19.32 -1.40 10.85
CA HIS A 219 -19.23 -1.11 12.27
C HIS A 219 -20.57 -0.59 12.75
N ILE A 220 -21.37 -1.47 13.36
CA ILE A 220 -22.65 -1.13 13.98
C ILE A 220 -22.40 -0.77 15.45
N HIS A 221 -22.95 0.36 15.90
CA HIS A 221 -22.79 0.80 17.29
C HIS A 221 -23.58 -0.10 18.26
N VAL A 222 -23.00 -0.39 19.43
CA VAL A 222 -23.54 -1.37 20.40
C VAL A 222 -24.94 -1.05 20.90
N ASP A 223 -25.27 0.24 21.04
CA ASP A 223 -26.58 0.71 21.52
C ASP A 223 -27.66 0.74 20.42
N SER A 224 -27.34 0.31 19.20
CA SER A 224 -28.26 0.37 18.06
C SER A 224 -29.38 -0.66 18.16
N SER A 225 -30.61 -0.24 17.89
CA SER A 225 -31.78 -1.13 17.79
C SER A 225 -32.06 -1.53 16.34
N ILE A 226 -32.26 -2.83 16.10
CA ILE A 226 -32.47 -3.41 14.75
C ILE A 226 -33.71 -2.85 14.04
N ARG A 227 -34.70 -2.38 14.79
CA ARG A 227 -35.98 -1.87 14.24
C ARG A 227 -35.90 -0.40 13.80
N SER A 228 -34.80 0.28 14.11
CA SER A 228 -34.64 1.70 13.87
C SER A 228 -34.14 1.97 12.44
N PRO A 229 -34.45 3.13 11.84
CA PRO A 229 -33.90 3.52 10.54
C PRO A 229 -32.36 3.52 10.58
N VAL A 230 -31.75 3.16 9.46
CA VAL A 230 -30.29 3.06 9.35
C VAL A 230 -29.69 4.42 9.01
N ALA A 231 -28.62 4.79 9.72
CA ALA A 231 -27.80 5.95 9.37
C ALA A 231 -26.33 5.53 9.29
N ILE A 232 -25.77 5.62 8.09
CA ILE A 232 -24.37 5.28 7.80
C ILE A 232 -23.56 6.57 7.76
N LEU A 233 -22.67 6.76 8.73
CA LEU A 233 -21.71 7.85 8.75
C LEU A 233 -20.48 7.49 7.90
N TYR A 234 -20.26 8.29 6.86
CA TYR A 234 -19.02 8.35 6.12
C TYR A 234 -18.17 9.49 6.67
N GLY A 235 -16.99 9.18 7.18
CA GLY A 235 -16.07 10.18 7.71
C GLY A 235 -14.82 9.56 8.33
N ALA A 236 -13.86 10.41 8.67
CA ALA A 236 -12.58 10.00 9.22
C ALA A 236 -12.43 10.45 10.68
N LEU A 237 -12.08 9.51 11.55
CA LEU A 237 -11.60 9.80 12.90
C LEU A 237 -10.44 10.80 12.85
N GLY A 238 -10.46 11.78 13.76
CA GLY A 238 -9.55 12.92 13.76
C GLY A 238 -10.01 14.10 12.92
N THR A 239 -11.19 14.07 12.30
CA THR A 239 -11.82 15.30 11.76
C THR A 239 -12.85 15.84 12.75
N GLU A 240 -13.02 17.17 12.78
CA GLU A 240 -14.03 17.81 13.63
C GLU A 240 -15.45 17.39 13.25
N CYS A 241 -15.75 17.31 11.94
CA CYS A 241 -17.07 16.85 11.48
C CYS A 241 -17.40 15.43 11.97
N PHE A 242 -16.42 14.53 12.02
CA PHE A 242 -16.65 13.17 12.50
C PHE A 242 -17.08 13.18 13.96
N ARG A 243 -16.43 14.00 14.80
CA ARG A 243 -16.77 14.15 16.22
C ARG A 243 -18.21 14.64 16.40
N GLU A 244 -18.62 15.68 15.68
CA GLU A 244 -19.97 16.25 15.81
C GLU A 244 -21.08 15.27 15.39
N PHE A 245 -20.89 14.60 14.26
CA PHE A 245 -21.82 13.58 13.78
C PHE A 245 -21.86 12.37 14.72
N HIS A 246 -20.68 11.92 15.17
CA HIS A 246 -20.56 10.77 16.05
C HIS A 246 -21.30 10.97 17.37
N VAL A 247 -21.07 12.09 18.07
CA VAL A 247 -21.76 12.40 19.33
C VAL A 247 -23.28 12.40 19.14
N THR A 248 -23.75 13.05 18.08
CA THR A 248 -25.18 13.14 17.75
C THR A 248 -25.81 11.77 17.48
N LEU A 249 -25.14 10.94 16.68
CA LEU A 249 -25.63 9.61 16.31
C LEU A 249 -25.56 8.61 17.46
N VAL A 250 -24.56 8.70 18.33
CA VAL A 250 -24.46 7.88 19.55
C VAL A 250 -25.61 8.19 20.50
N GLU A 251 -25.93 9.48 20.72
CA GLU A 251 -27.07 9.88 21.54
C GLU A 251 -28.39 9.36 20.95
N ALA A 252 -28.59 9.53 19.63
CA ALA A 252 -29.77 9.02 18.95
C ALA A 252 -29.87 7.49 18.97
N ALA A 253 -28.75 6.77 18.88
CA ALA A 253 -28.71 5.32 18.98
C ALA A 253 -29.10 4.84 20.37
N LYS A 254 -28.60 5.48 21.43
CA LYS A 254 -28.97 5.19 22.83
C LYS A 254 -30.46 5.39 23.10
N GLU A 255 -31.07 6.37 22.46
CA GLU A 255 -32.52 6.59 22.52
C GLU A 255 -33.33 5.62 21.63
N GLY A 256 -32.66 4.72 20.91
CA GLY A 256 -33.30 3.76 19.99
C GLY A 256 -33.87 4.40 18.72
N LYS A 257 -33.48 5.63 18.37
CA LYS A 257 -34.01 6.36 17.22
C LYS A 257 -33.38 5.93 15.90
N VAL A 258 -32.14 5.44 15.93
CA VAL A 258 -31.38 5.12 14.72
C VAL A 258 -30.49 3.90 14.95
N MET A 259 -30.27 3.12 13.88
CA MET A 259 -29.20 2.14 13.82
C MET A 259 -27.95 2.84 13.26
N TYR A 260 -26.99 3.11 14.14
CA TYR A 260 -25.80 3.88 13.80
C TYR A 260 -24.70 2.98 13.27
N VAL A 261 -24.26 3.26 12.04
CA VAL A 261 -23.20 2.55 11.35
C VAL A 261 -22.08 3.51 10.94
N VAL A 262 -20.82 3.09 11.03
CA VAL A 262 -19.66 3.87 10.57
C VAL A 262 -18.92 3.16 9.45
N ARG A 263 -18.67 3.89 8.36
CA ARG A 263 -17.77 3.51 7.26
C ARG A 263 -16.61 4.51 7.20
N PRO A 264 -15.41 4.15 7.69
CA PRO A 264 -14.28 5.07 7.76
C PRO A 264 -13.79 5.47 6.37
N VAL A 265 -13.84 6.78 6.09
CA VAL A 265 -13.36 7.32 4.82
C VAL A 265 -12.81 8.73 5.02
N LEU A 266 -11.65 9.00 4.43
CA LEU A 266 -11.07 10.34 4.34
C LEU A 266 -11.06 10.77 2.87
N PRO A 267 -11.98 11.65 2.44
CA PRO A 267 -12.01 12.16 1.07
C PRO A 267 -10.76 13.00 0.73
N SER A 268 -10.46 13.11 -0.55
CA SER A 268 -9.40 13.98 -1.06
C SER A 268 -9.70 15.45 -0.77
N GLY A 269 -8.74 16.18 -0.22
CA GLY A 269 -8.89 17.58 0.16
C GLY A 269 -9.31 17.78 1.63
N CYS A 270 -9.59 16.70 2.36
CA CYS A 270 -9.91 16.72 3.77
C CYS A 270 -8.68 16.55 4.68
N GLU A 271 -7.49 16.35 4.12
CA GLU A 271 -6.25 16.14 4.88
C GLU A 271 -5.86 17.37 5.71
N SER A 272 -6.21 18.58 5.26
CA SER A 272 -5.98 19.82 6.01
C SER A 272 -7.04 20.07 7.09
N LYS A 273 -8.20 19.42 6.99
CA LYS A 273 -9.32 19.51 7.94
C LYS A 273 -9.30 18.39 8.98
N SER A 274 -8.48 17.36 8.75
CA SER A 274 -8.14 16.38 9.78
C SER A 274 -7.08 16.94 10.72
N GLY A 275 -7.21 16.64 12.01
CA GLY A 275 -6.17 16.82 13.00
C GLY A 275 -4.86 16.16 12.55
N HIS A 276 -3.76 16.56 13.20
CA HIS A 276 -2.40 16.30 12.73
C HIS A 276 -2.10 14.83 12.39
N CYS A 277 -2.71 13.88 13.10
CA CYS A 277 -2.52 12.45 12.87
C CYS A 277 -3.51 11.82 11.87
N GLY A 278 -4.62 12.47 11.57
CA GLY A 278 -5.67 11.94 10.69
C GLY A 278 -5.26 11.84 9.22
N ALA A 279 -4.34 12.68 8.76
CA ALA A 279 -3.82 12.66 7.38
C ALA A 279 -2.55 11.81 7.20
N VAL A 280 -2.00 11.20 8.26
CA VAL A 280 -0.71 10.51 8.15
C VAL A 280 -0.87 9.22 7.32
N GLY A 281 -0.12 9.13 6.22
CA GLY A 281 -0.11 7.97 5.32
C GLY A 281 -1.02 8.08 4.10
N THR A 282 -1.63 9.24 3.83
CA THR A 282 -2.63 9.42 2.76
C THR A 282 -2.07 9.85 1.40
N ARG A 283 -0.84 10.39 1.35
CA ARG A 283 -0.32 11.11 0.18
C ARG A 283 0.12 10.20 -0.97
N ASP A 284 1.08 9.31 -0.71
CA ASP A 284 1.68 8.49 -1.74
C ASP A 284 1.01 7.11 -1.83
N PRO A 285 1.00 6.47 -3.01
CA PRO A 285 0.64 5.06 -3.12
C PRO A 285 1.45 4.22 -2.15
N LEU A 286 0.79 3.30 -1.45
CA LEU A 286 1.44 2.56 -0.37
C LEU A 286 2.54 1.66 -0.90
N ASN A 287 3.69 1.66 -0.23
CA ASN A 287 4.65 0.56 -0.36
C ASN A 287 4.12 -0.63 0.44
N LEU A 288 3.92 -1.77 -0.21
CA LEU A 288 3.36 -2.95 0.42
C LEU A 288 4.46 -3.80 1.06
N GLY A 289 4.21 -4.37 2.24
CA GLY A 289 5.10 -5.36 2.85
C GLY A 289 4.75 -6.79 2.43
N GLY A 290 5.57 -7.76 2.87
CA GLY A 290 5.25 -9.19 2.72
C GLY A 290 5.66 -9.84 1.39
N TYR A 291 6.52 -9.19 0.61
CA TYR A 291 7.10 -9.76 -0.61
C TYR A 291 8.61 -10.01 -0.44
N GLY A 292 9.12 -11.02 -1.15
CA GLY A 292 10.55 -11.29 -1.28
C GLY A 292 11.06 -10.83 -2.65
N VAL A 293 12.32 -10.39 -2.71
CA VAL A 293 12.99 -10.03 -3.97
C VAL A 293 14.20 -10.92 -4.12
N GLU A 294 14.31 -11.58 -5.27
CA GLU A 294 15.50 -12.33 -5.64
C GLU A 294 16.24 -11.64 -6.79
N LEU A 295 17.58 -11.71 -6.75
CA LEU A 295 18.43 -11.31 -7.85
C LEU A 295 19.09 -12.55 -8.41
N ALA A 296 18.45 -13.14 -9.42
CA ALA A 296 19.01 -14.29 -10.12
C ALA A 296 20.15 -13.84 -11.04
N LEU A 297 21.35 -14.38 -10.81
CA LEU A 297 22.45 -14.26 -11.74
C LEU A 297 22.19 -15.18 -12.93
N LYS A 298 21.91 -14.60 -14.09
CA LYS A 298 21.90 -15.38 -15.33
C LYS A 298 23.34 -15.76 -15.67
N ASN A 299 23.66 -17.05 -15.70
CA ASN A 299 24.96 -17.54 -16.14
C ASN A 299 25.27 -16.98 -17.53
N MET A 300 26.36 -16.22 -17.63
CA MET A 300 26.90 -15.68 -18.88
C MET A 300 28.13 -16.47 -19.36
N GLU A 301 28.37 -17.65 -18.79
CA GLU A 301 29.41 -18.55 -19.28
C GLU A 301 29.02 -19.04 -20.67
N TYR A 302 29.67 -18.48 -21.68
CA TYR A 302 29.77 -19.14 -22.96
C TYR A 302 30.69 -20.35 -22.74
N LYS A 303 30.15 -21.56 -22.85
CA LYS A 303 30.99 -22.74 -23.08
C LYS A 303 31.65 -22.51 -24.43
N ALA A 304 32.89 -22.02 -24.43
CA ALA A 304 33.69 -21.95 -25.64
C ALA A 304 34.04 -23.40 -26.02
N MET A 305 33.35 -23.94 -27.02
CA MET A 305 33.76 -25.18 -27.66
C MET A 305 35.04 -24.87 -28.45
N ASP A 306 36.12 -25.58 -28.15
CA ASP A 306 37.32 -25.53 -28.95
C ASP A 306 37.11 -26.44 -30.18
N ASP A 307 36.81 -25.83 -31.33
CA ASP A 307 36.55 -26.52 -32.59
C ASP A 307 37.81 -27.19 -33.19
N SER A 308 38.97 -27.12 -32.52
CA SER A 308 40.23 -27.71 -32.99
C SER A 308 40.25 -29.25 -33.02
N ALA A 309 39.25 -29.92 -32.44
CA ALA A 309 39.08 -31.38 -32.51
C ALA A 309 38.30 -31.87 -33.74
N ILE A 310 37.75 -31.00 -34.59
CA ILE A 310 37.14 -31.42 -35.86
C ILE A 310 38.25 -31.57 -36.91
N LYS A 311 39.06 -32.63 -36.76
CA LYS A 311 39.99 -33.04 -37.80
C LYS A 311 39.20 -33.48 -39.03
N LYS A 312 39.29 -32.66 -40.09
CA LYS A 312 38.97 -33.06 -41.46
C LYS A 312 39.87 -34.24 -41.84
N GLY A 313 39.24 -35.42 -41.97
CA GLY A 313 39.78 -36.59 -42.64
C GLY A 313 40.78 -37.38 -41.81
N VAL A 314 40.45 -38.64 -41.53
CA VAL A 314 41.29 -39.83 -41.78
C VAL A 314 40.38 -41.04 -41.57
N THR A 315 40.50 -41.95 -42.54
CA THR A 315 39.95 -43.30 -42.74
C THR A 315 39.32 -44.04 -41.56
N LEU A 316 38.14 -44.59 -41.86
CA LEU A 316 37.56 -45.85 -41.36
C LEU A 316 38.57 -46.77 -40.66
N GLU A 317 38.57 -46.78 -39.33
CA GLU A 317 38.89 -47.94 -38.50
C GLU A 317 38.34 -47.70 -37.08
N ASP A 318 37.24 -48.40 -36.78
CA ASP A 318 36.58 -48.72 -35.50
C ASP A 318 36.42 -47.64 -34.38
N PRO A 319 35.21 -47.07 -34.16
CA PRO A 319 34.98 -45.95 -33.24
C PRO A 319 34.53 -46.33 -31.80
N HIS A 320 34.81 -47.53 -31.29
CA HIS A 320 34.07 -48.05 -30.12
C HIS A 320 34.74 -48.12 -28.75
N THR A 321 35.85 -47.41 -28.49
CA THR A 321 36.49 -47.51 -27.16
C THR A 321 37.08 -46.22 -26.56
N GLU A 322 36.56 -45.04 -26.90
CA GLU A 322 36.89 -43.83 -26.12
C GLU A 322 35.91 -43.64 -24.95
N ASP A 323 36.35 -44.18 -23.81
CA ASP A 323 36.00 -43.92 -22.42
C ASP A 323 34.50 -43.95 -22.01
N LEU A 324 33.94 -45.16 -21.97
CA LEU A 324 32.62 -45.46 -21.39
C LEU A 324 32.58 -45.36 -19.85
N SER A 325 33.70 -45.00 -19.20
CA SER A 325 33.77 -44.85 -17.74
C SER A 325 33.37 -43.45 -17.26
N GLN A 326 33.25 -42.47 -18.17
CA GLN A 326 32.79 -41.13 -17.84
C GLN A 326 31.30 -41.11 -17.50
N GLU A 327 30.97 -40.32 -16.48
CA GLU A 327 29.60 -40.07 -16.05
C GLU A 327 28.92 -39.09 -17.02
N VAL A 328 27.92 -39.59 -17.76
CA VAL A 328 27.10 -38.77 -18.66
C VAL A 328 25.74 -38.56 -18.00
N ARG A 329 25.45 -37.33 -17.57
CA ARG A 329 24.18 -36.93 -16.91
C ARG A 329 23.72 -37.88 -15.78
N GLY A 330 24.67 -38.38 -14.97
CA GLY A 330 24.37 -39.28 -13.85
C GLY A 330 24.48 -40.78 -14.17
N PHE A 331 24.83 -41.16 -15.40
CA PHE A 331 24.95 -42.55 -15.83
C PHE A 331 26.38 -42.95 -16.18
N ILE A 332 26.81 -44.11 -15.68
CA ILE A 332 28.09 -44.74 -16.03
C ILE A 332 27.81 -45.88 -17.00
N PHE A 333 28.03 -45.64 -18.28
CA PHE A 333 27.61 -46.54 -19.36
C PHE A 333 28.41 -47.85 -19.40
N SER A 334 29.66 -47.86 -18.93
CA SER A 334 30.45 -49.10 -18.76
C SER A 334 29.77 -50.10 -17.83
N ARG A 335 29.23 -49.65 -16.69
CA ARG A 335 28.54 -50.51 -15.72
C ARG A 335 27.19 -51.01 -16.24
N ILE A 336 26.52 -50.24 -17.08
CA ILE A 336 25.21 -50.61 -17.65
C ILE A 336 25.43 -51.67 -18.74
N LEU A 337 26.43 -51.48 -19.60
CA LEU A 337 26.82 -52.45 -20.63
C LEU A 337 27.32 -53.77 -20.03
N GLU A 338 28.08 -53.73 -18.93
CA GLU A 338 28.49 -54.94 -18.20
C GLU A 338 27.30 -55.74 -17.66
N ARG A 339 26.23 -55.07 -17.24
CA ARG A 339 25.05 -55.71 -16.64
C ARG A 339 24.01 -56.14 -17.65
N LYS A 340 23.97 -55.45 -18.81
CA LYS A 340 22.95 -55.63 -19.85
C LYS A 340 23.58 -55.60 -21.26
N PRO A 341 24.43 -56.58 -21.58
CA PRO A 341 25.09 -56.65 -22.89
C PRO A 341 24.09 -56.88 -24.04
N GLU A 342 22.91 -57.44 -23.76
CA GLU A 342 21.88 -57.71 -24.75
C GLU A 342 21.22 -56.45 -25.33
N LEU A 343 21.33 -55.32 -24.64
CA LEU A 343 20.75 -54.02 -25.05
C LEU A 343 21.83 -53.02 -25.51
N ALA A 344 23.02 -53.50 -25.89
CA ALA A 344 24.18 -52.64 -26.14
C ALA A 344 23.91 -51.54 -27.18
N SER A 345 23.19 -51.86 -28.27
CA SER A 345 22.83 -50.89 -29.32
C SER A 345 21.92 -49.78 -28.80
N GLU A 346 20.92 -50.12 -28.00
CA GLU A 346 19.96 -49.18 -27.43
C GLU A 346 20.61 -48.31 -26.34
N ILE A 347 21.47 -48.90 -25.53
CA ILE A 347 22.25 -48.20 -24.50
C ILE A 347 23.19 -47.17 -25.15
N MET A 348 23.84 -47.52 -26.26
CA MET A 348 24.70 -46.59 -27.00
C MET A 348 23.88 -45.48 -27.68
N ALA A 349 22.73 -45.80 -28.28
CA ALA A 349 21.82 -44.78 -28.83
C ALA A 349 21.30 -43.82 -27.74
N PHE A 350 21.01 -44.33 -26.55
CA PHE A 350 20.61 -43.52 -25.41
C PHE A 350 21.74 -42.61 -24.92
N ARG A 351 22.98 -43.11 -24.87
CA ARG A 351 24.17 -42.30 -24.57
C ARG A 351 24.31 -41.14 -25.56
N ASP A 352 24.19 -41.43 -26.85
CA ASP A 352 24.32 -40.43 -27.91
C ASP A 352 23.20 -39.38 -27.85
N TYR A 353 21.98 -39.78 -27.48
CA TYR A 353 20.89 -38.84 -27.19
C TYR A 353 21.22 -37.90 -26.01
N LEU A 354 21.77 -38.42 -24.91
CA LEU A 354 22.14 -37.61 -23.76
C LEU A 354 23.31 -36.66 -24.05
N LEU A 355 24.21 -37.03 -24.97
CA LEU A 355 25.33 -36.17 -25.41
C LEU A 355 24.89 -35.09 -26.40
N SER A 356 23.88 -35.37 -27.23
CA SER A 356 23.36 -34.43 -28.23
C SER A 356 22.30 -33.46 -27.70
N SER A 357 21.65 -33.80 -26.58
CA SER A 357 20.70 -32.91 -25.89
C SER A 357 21.47 -31.85 -25.08
N PRO A 358 21.12 -30.55 -25.15
CA PRO A 358 21.79 -29.47 -24.42
C PRO A 358 21.54 -29.47 -22.91
#